data_AF-A0A2Z2MU08-F1
#
_entry.id   AF-A0A2Z2MU08-F1
#
_cell.length_a   1.000
_cell.length_b   1.000
_cell.length_c   1.000
_cell.angle_alpha   90.00
_cell.angle_beta   90.00
_cell.angle_gamma   90.00
#
_symmetry.space_group_name_H-M   'P 1'
#
loop_
_entity.id
_entity.type
_entity.pdbx_description
1 polymer ?
#
loop_
_entity_poly.entity_id
_entity_poly.type
_entity_poly.pdbx_seq_one_letter_code
_entity_poly.pdbx_strand_id
1 'polypeptide(L)'
;MKKYSVILILILVTGLMAGCIGSNDSTTSSQTTSQQTEHTPSTTTTESISSTTTEQSPTETPTKITTDELLAGVSGIEQFTYTANAEISMLVVVKQANLTQRDNVTLAIRETGYMDFESWSAWINTTTISVPDNASTNTSRIVVGNVTYIKTPLGWIKSSDPATADFMWRYNLVSLAKKYLRRTPDEREEGKTLVLRYYLSDQEVVPLAMMYFAATQDTQVSVENGLLELYFDGGNLIGGRISFSVNTVTSIDDPTIGKMTITQDGSWSETIAITSVNEKRKVTEPST
;
A
#
# COMPACT_ATOMS: atom_id res chain seq x y z
N MET A 1 27.42 -24.32 5.83
CA MET A 1 27.22 -22.87 6.02
C MET A 1 26.94 -22.08 4.73
N LYS A 2 27.46 -22.44 3.55
CA LYS A 2 27.17 -21.74 2.26
C LYS A 2 25.78 -21.99 1.63
N LYS A 3 24.95 -22.89 2.18
CA LYS A 3 23.65 -23.29 1.59
C LYS A 3 22.45 -22.50 2.12
N TYR A 4 22.54 -22.00 3.36
CA TYR A 4 21.54 -21.10 3.94
C TYR A 4 21.52 -19.75 3.22
N SER A 5 22.67 -19.29 2.75
CA SER A 5 22.80 -18.06 1.98
C SER A 5 22.00 -18.08 0.68
N VAL A 6 21.80 -19.22 0.02
CA VAL A 6 21.05 -19.29 -1.25
C VAL A 6 19.55 -19.15 -1.03
N ILE A 7 19.01 -19.72 0.06
CA ILE A 7 17.59 -19.62 0.42
C ILE A 7 17.29 -18.20 0.91
N LEU A 8 18.19 -17.63 1.73
CA LEU A 8 18.11 -16.26 2.19
C LEU A 8 18.27 -15.27 1.03
N ILE A 9 19.12 -15.56 0.03
CA ILE A 9 19.21 -14.80 -1.22
C ILE A 9 17.94 -14.96 -2.07
N LEU A 10 17.32 -16.13 -2.19
CA LEU A 10 16.05 -16.27 -2.92
C LEU A 10 14.90 -15.48 -2.27
N ILE A 11 14.86 -15.42 -0.94
CA ILE A 11 13.89 -14.62 -0.18
C ILE A 11 14.23 -13.11 -0.24
N LEU A 12 15.52 -12.74 -0.17
CA LEU A 12 15.96 -11.35 -0.36
C LEU A 12 15.76 -10.86 -1.79
N VAL A 13 15.95 -11.74 -2.78
CA VAL A 13 15.74 -11.44 -4.20
C VAL A 13 14.26 -11.30 -4.49
N THR A 14 13.37 -12.11 -3.90
CA THR A 14 11.91 -11.88 -4.04
C THR A 14 11.46 -10.55 -3.41
N GLY A 15 12.06 -10.13 -2.29
CA GLY A 15 11.87 -8.78 -1.74
C GLY A 15 12.48 -7.63 -2.56
N LEU A 16 13.50 -7.91 -3.37
CA LEU A 16 14.15 -6.93 -4.28
C LEU A 16 13.56 -6.93 -5.70
N MET A 17 12.89 -8.01 -6.11
CA MET A 17 12.35 -8.22 -7.47
C MET A 17 10.89 -7.79 -7.62
N ALA A 18 10.24 -7.30 -6.56
CA ALA A 18 9.04 -6.46 -6.67
C ALA A 18 9.41 -5.13 -7.38
N GLY A 19 9.62 -5.21 -8.70
CA GLY A 19 9.95 -4.09 -9.57
C GLY A 19 10.88 -4.37 -10.76
N CYS A 20 11.29 -5.61 -11.04
CA CYS A 20 12.19 -5.89 -12.17
C CYS A 20 11.85 -7.18 -12.94
N ILE A 21 10.74 -7.17 -13.68
CA ILE A 21 10.57 -8.02 -14.88
C ILE A 21 10.28 -7.08 -16.05
N GLY A 22 11.31 -6.87 -16.88
CA GLY A 22 11.23 -5.99 -18.04
C GLY A 22 10.58 -6.64 -19.24
N SER A 23 10.00 -5.81 -20.12
CA SER A 23 9.99 -5.99 -21.57
C SER A 23 9.68 -4.66 -22.26
N ASN A 24 10.28 -4.51 -23.44
CA ASN A 24 10.58 -3.30 -24.21
C ASN A 24 9.41 -2.62 -24.95
N ASP A 25 9.64 -1.32 -25.15
CA ASP A 25 9.41 -0.47 -26.33
C ASP A 25 8.03 0.09 -26.73
N SER A 26 8.12 1.40 -27.00
CA SER A 26 7.45 2.23 -28.02
C SER A 26 6.06 2.84 -27.77
N THR A 27 6.12 4.01 -27.12
CA THR A 27 5.51 5.32 -27.47
C THR A 27 4.39 5.38 -28.53
N THR A 28 3.29 6.07 -28.22
CA THR A 28 2.85 7.31 -28.92
C THR A 28 1.85 8.10 -28.04
N SER A 29 2.17 9.37 -27.75
CA SER A 29 1.29 10.34 -27.08
C SER A 29 0.23 10.92 -28.01
N SER A 30 -0.88 11.40 -27.45
CA SER A 30 -1.66 12.48 -28.04
C SER A 30 -2.28 13.36 -26.94
N GLN A 31 -1.89 14.63 -26.94
CA GLN A 31 -2.44 15.75 -26.17
C GLN A 31 -3.77 16.22 -26.79
N THR A 32 -4.64 16.80 -25.97
CA THR A 32 -5.57 17.88 -26.35
C THR A 32 -5.97 18.64 -25.07
N THR A 33 -5.43 19.83 -24.82
CA THR A 33 -5.90 21.18 -25.21
C THR A 33 -6.87 21.79 -24.19
N SER A 34 -6.35 22.76 -23.45
CA SER A 34 -7.06 23.71 -22.58
C SER A 34 -7.87 24.73 -23.38
N GLN A 35 -9.04 25.15 -22.86
CA GLN A 35 -9.62 26.45 -23.16
C GLN A 35 -10.26 27.10 -21.92
N GLN A 36 -9.95 28.39 -21.78
CA GLN A 36 -10.56 29.47 -20.95
C GLN A 36 -12.10 29.42 -20.92
N THR A 37 -12.81 30.06 -19.98
CA THR A 37 -12.88 31.53 -19.83
C THR A 37 -13.59 31.95 -18.53
N GLU A 38 -13.22 33.14 -18.07
CA GLU A 38 -13.79 33.99 -17.01
C GLU A 38 -15.33 34.14 -17.04
N HIS A 39 -15.93 34.43 -15.88
CA HIS A 39 -16.71 35.65 -15.64
C HIS A 39 -17.21 35.74 -14.18
N THR A 40 -16.83 36.83 -13.50
CA THR A 40 -17.54 37.43 -12.34
C THR A 40 -18.31 38.65 -12.89
N PRO A 41 -19.48 39.08 -12.33
CA PRO A 41 -19.47 39.96 -11.15
C PRO A 41 -20.72 39.91 -10.21
N SER A 42 -20.44 40.17 -8.91
CA SER A 42 -21.10 41.11 -7.97
C SER A 42 -22.61 41.11 -7.59
N THR A 43 -22.83 40.90 -6.29
CA THR A 43 -23.57 41.73 -5.29
C THR A 43 -25.11 41.80 -5.33
N THR A 44 -25.80 41.46 -4.22
CA THR A 44 -26.33 42.41 -3.20
C THR A 44 -27.21 41.71 -2.16
N THR A 45 -26.99 42.13 -0.91
CA THR A 45 -27.63 41.80 0.37
C THR A 45 -29.12 42.12 0.44
N THR A 46 -29.90 41.32 1.17
CA THR A 46 -31.16 41.79 1.79
C THR A 46 -31.29 41.17 3.17
N GLU A 47 -31.22 42.03 4.19
CA GLU A 47 -31.56 41.72 5.58
C GLU A 47 -33.07 41.52 5.71
N SER A 48 -33.47 40.50 6.47
CA SER A 48 -34.80 40.44 7.06
C SER A 48 -34.68 39.83 8.45
N ILE A 49 -34.82 40.71 9.44
CA ILE A 49 -34.95 40.41 10.86
C ILE A 49 -36.41 40.04 11.10
N SER A 50 -36.69 38.85 11.64
CA SER A 50 -37.89 38.67 12.47
C SER A 50 -37.84 37.40 13.34
N SER A 51 -38.17 37.64 14.61
CA SER A 51 -38.83 36.72 15.56
C SER A 51 -37.99 35.65 16.25
N THR A 52 -37.46 36.06 17.40
CA THR A 52 -37.03 35.22 18.53
C THR A 52 -38.18 34.32 19.00
N THR A 53 -38.06 33.02 18.75
CA THR A 53 -38.76 31.98 19.49
C THR A 53 -37.70 31.23 20.28
N THR A 54 -37.75 31.32 21.61
CA THR A 54 -36.82 30.59 22.49
C THR A 54 -37.28 29.14 22.57
N GLU A 55 -36.93 28.35 21.55
CA GLU A 55 -37.03 26.90 21.62
C GLU A 55 -35.88 26.37 22.47
N GLN A 56 -36.22 25.54 23.46
CA GLN A 56 -35.25 24.77 24.23
C GLN A 56 -34.40 23.97 23.25
N SER A 57 -33.09 24.23 23.29
CA SER A 57 -32.09 23.47 22.55
C SER A 57 -32.32 21.98 22.79
N PRO A 58 -32.58 21.17 21.75
CA PRO A 58 -32.57 19.73 21.91
C PRO A 58 -31.18 19.37 22.41
N THR A 59 -31.11 18.55 23.46
CA THR A 59 -29.85 17.98 23.93
C THR A 59 -29.18 17.31 22.73
N GLU A 60 -28.15 17.95 22.18
CA GLU A 60 -27.39 17.47 21.05
C GLU A 60 -26.83 16.11 21.45
N THR A 61 -27.49 15.06 20.96
CA THR A 61 -26.88 13.74 20.96
C THR A 61 -25.68 13.87 20.03
N PRO A 62 -24.44 13.59 20.49
CA PRO A 62 -23.27 13.80 19.66
C PRO A 62 -23.47 13.09 18.33
N THR A 63 -23.54 13.88 17.25
CA THR A 63 -23.82 13.38 15.91
C THR A 63 -22.73 12.39 15.55
N LYS A 64 -23.12 11.13 15.37
CA LYS A 64 -22.21 10.05 14.98
C LYS A 64 -21.67 10.38 13.58
N ILE A 65 -20.34 10.50 13.46
CA ILE A 65 -19.69 10.85 12.18
C ILE A 65 -20.05 9.82 11.12
N THR A 66 -20.67 10.25 10.04
CA THR A 66 -21.17 9.37 8.97
C THR A 66 -20.04 8.91 8.05
N THR A 67 -20.23 7.80 7.33
CA THR A 67 -19.25 7.35 6.33
C THR A 67 -19.04 8.37 5.21
N ASP A 68 -20.06 9.16 4.88
CA ASP A 68 -20.00 10.20 3.86
C ASP A 68 -19.11 11.37 4.31
N GLU A 69 -19.21 11.78 5.58
CA GLU A 69 -18.32 12.79 6.18
C GLU A 69 -16.87 12.30 6.20
N LEU A 70 -16.64 11.03 6.59
CA LEU A 70 -15.31 10.43 6.55
C LEU A 70 -14.76 10.37 5.11
N LEU A 71 -15.59 9.99 4.14
CA LEU A 71 -15.21 9.93 2.73
C LEU A 71 -14.85 11.31 2.20
N ALA A 72 -15.60 12.36 2.55
CA ALA A 72 -15.28 13.73 2.19
C ALA A 72 -13.92 14.15 2.77
N GLY A 73 -13.67 13.86 4.04
CA GLY A 73 -12.38 14.13 4.69
C GLY A 73 -11.21 13.41 4.01
N VAL A 74 -11.34 12.11 3.75
CA VAL A 74 -10.31 11.32 3.06
C VAL A 74 -10.13 11.78 1.60
N SER A 75 -11.19 12.19 0.93
CA SER A 75 -11.15 12.68 -0.46
C SER A 75 -10.34 13.97 -0.58
N GLY A 76 -10.34 14.81 0.45
CA GLY A 76 -9.52 16.03 0.54
C GLY A 76 -8.03 15.80 0.88
N ILE A 77 -7.59 14.55 1.05
CA ILE A 77 -6.16 14.23 1.20
C ILE A 77 -5.52 14.15 -0.18
N GLU A 78 -4.67 15.13 -0.47
CA GLU A 78 -3.89 15.29 -1.69
C GLU A 78 -2.43 14.86 -1.50
N GLN A 79 -1.87 15.10 -0.32
CA GLN A 79 -0.55 14.60 0.07
C GLN A 79 -0.60 13.98 1.46
N PHE A 80 0.24 12.98 1.72
CA PHE A 80 0.38 12.45 3.06
C PHE A 80 1.75 11.84 3.31
N THR A 81 2.20 11.93 4.56
CA THR A 81 3.35 11.19 5.07
C THR A 81 2.85 10.11 6.03
N TYR A 82 3.47 8.95 6.01
CA TYR A 82 3.13 7.84 6.90
C TYR A 82 4.36 7.09 7.40
N THR A 83 4.13 6.33 8.46
CA THR A 83 5.01 5.23 8.89
C THR A 83 4.22 3.94 8.86
N ALA A 84 4.84 2.84 8.48
CA ALA A 84 4.20 1.53 8.51
C ALA A 84 5.11 0.48 9.13
N ASN A 85 4.48 -0.50 9.76
CA ASN A 85 5.14 -1.70 10.26
C ASN A 85 4.39 -2.90 9.69
N ALA A 86 5.07 -3.69 8.87
CA ALA A 86 4.55 -4.94 8.36
C ALA A 86 5.27 -6.15 8.96
N GLU A 87 4.53 -7.21 9.16
CA GLU A 87 5.04 -8.51 9.57
C GLU A 87 4.65 -9.54 8.51
N ILE A 88 5.65 -10.32 8.09
CA ILE A 88 5.48 -11.50 7.26
C ILE A 88 5.91 -12.68 8.11
N SER A 89 5.04 -13.68 8.22
CA SER A 89 5.35 -14.93 8.91
C SER A 89 4.97 -16.08 8.00
N MET A 90 5.94 -16.85 7.54
CA MET A 90 5.74 -17.90 6.55
C MET A 90 6.44 -19.18 6.95
N LEU A 91 5.76 -20.30 6.73
CA LEU A 91 6.37 -21.60 6.63
C LEU A 91 6.77 -21.85 5.17
N VAL A 92 8.07 -21.97 4.91
CA VAL A 92 8.61 -22.24 3.58
C VAL A 92 9.01 -23.70 3.48
N VAL A 93 8.50 -24.39 2.47
CA VAL A 93 8.85 -25.77 2.14
C VAL A 93 9.44 -25.80 0.73
N VAL A 94 10.70 -26.23 0.63
CA VAL A 94 11.40 -26.40 -0.65
C VAL A 94 11.57 -27.88 -0.92
N LYS A 95 11.04 -28.35 -2.05
CA LYS A 95 11.20 -29.72 -2.54
C LYS A 95 12.04 -29.71 -3.81
N GLN A 96 13.15 -30.44 -3.82
CA GLN A 96 14.04 -30.56 -4.97
C GLN A 96 14.57 -31.98 -5.06
N ALA A 97 14.19 -32.72 -6.11
CA ALA A 97 14.48 -34.15 -6.25
C ALA A 97 14.13 -34.94 -4.96
N ASN A 98 15.13 -35.53 -4.30
CA ASN A 98 14.96 -36.34 -3.08
C ASN A 98 15.13 -35.53 -1.77
N LEU A 99 15.24 -34.20 -1.86
CA LEU A 99 15.45 -33.32 -0.72
C LEU A 99 14.17 -32.53 -0.44
N THR A 100 13.72 -32.56 0.81
CA THR A 100 12.71 -31.62 1.33
C THR A 100 13.33 -30.82 2.45
N GLN A 101 13.27 -29.49 2.35
CA GLN A 101 13.65 -28.56 3.40
C GLN A 101 12.41 -27.80 3.85
N ARG A 102 12.36 -27.51 5.15
CA ARG A 102 11.26 -26.80 5.79
C ARG A 102 11.87 -25.79 6.75
N ASP A 103 11.45 -24.54 6.64
CA ASP A 103 11.92 -23.46 7.50
C ASP A 103 10.80 -22.46 7.82
N ASN A 104 10.92 -21.77 8.95
CA ASN A 104 10.04 -20.67 9.31
C ASN A 104 10.77 -19.35 9.03
N VAL A 105 10.13 -18.50 8.23
CA VAL A 105 10.67 -17.21 7.83
C VAL A 105 9.78 -16.13 8.40
N THR A 106 10.36 -15.30 9.26
CA THR A 106 9.69 -14.10 9.76
C THR A 106 10.46 -12.87 9.33
N LEU A 107 9.76 -11.92 8.70
CA LEU A 107 10.31 -10.62 8.31
C LEU A 107 9.51 -9.52 9.00
N ALA A 108 10.23 -8.63 9.68
CA ALA A 108 9.69 -7.36 10.15
C ALA A 108 10.11 -6.26 9.17
N ILE A 109 9.15 -5.55 8.61
CA ILE A 109 9.34 -4.50 7.62
C ILE A 109 8.91 -3.19 8.25
N ARG A 110 9.79 -2.20 8.22
CA ARG A 110 9.51 -0.83 8.68
C ARG A 110 9.58 0.10 7.50
N GLU A 111 8.56 0.93 7.34
CA GLU A 111 8.46 1.85 6.22
C GLU A 111 8.19 3.27 6.69
N THR A 112 8.75 4.23 5.96
CA THR A 112 8.37 5.63 6.02
C THR A 112 8.17 6.12 4.60
N GLY A 113 7.00 6.69 4.33
CA GLY A 113 6.62 7.11 3.00
C GLY A 113 6.04 8.51 2.97
N TYR A 114 6.18 9.15 1.81
CA TYR A 114 5.50 10.36 1.39
C TYR A 114 4.86 10.08 0.04
N MET A 115 3.60 10.48 -0.13
CA MET A 115 2.86 10.35 -1.38
C MET A 115 2.15 11.66 -1.70
N ASP A 116 2.17 12.03 -2.98
CA ASP A 116 1.58 13.25 -3.52
C ASP A 116 0.75 12.92 -4.76
N PHE A 117 -0.57 13.02 -4.62
CA PHE A 117 -1.53 12.75 -5.69
C PHE A 117 -1.63 13.91 -6.71
N GLU A 118 -1.18 15.13 -6.38
CA GLU A 118 -1.17 16.23 -7.35
C GLU A 118 -0.02 16.06 -8.35
N SER A 119 1.19 15.79 -7.83
CA SER A 119 2.39 15.66 -8.65
C SER A 119 2.67 14.24 -9.11
N TRP A 120 1.87 13.27 -8.68
CA TRP A 120 2.10 11.83 -8.89
C TRP A 120 3.52 11.44 -8.50
N SER A 121 3.94 11.89 -7.32
CA SER A 121 5.28 11.62 -6.81
C SER A 121 5.26 11.00 -5.43
N ALA A 122 6.20 10.08 -5.20
CA ALA A 122 6.32 9.39 -3.92
C ALA A 122 7.79 9.18 -3.56
N TRP A 123 8.05 9.14 -2.27
CA TRP A 123 9.34 8.74 -1.71
C TRP A 123 9.06 7.79 -0.57
N ILE A 124 9.63 6.59 -0.65
CA ILE A 124 9.40 5.50 0.28
C ILE A 124 10.75 4.92 0.69
N ASN A 125 10.95 4.79 1.98
CA ASN A 125 12.09 4.12 2.55
C ASN A 125 11.62 2.95 3.38
N THR A 126 12.19 1.79 3.11
CA THR A 126 11.81 0.53 3.73
C THR A 126 13.05 -0.13 4.33
N THR A 127 12.91 -0.64 5.54
CA THR A 127 13.91 -1.47 6.22
C THR A 127 13.29 -2.82 6.49
N THR A 128 13.81 -3.87 5.87
CA THR A 128 13.40 -5.25 6.10
C THR A 128 14.38 -5.92 7.04
N ILE A 129 13.89 -6.58 8.08
CA ILE A 129 14.67 -7.26 9.13
C ILE A 129 14.21 -8.70 9.21
N SER A 130 15.13 -9.64 9.03
CA SER A 130 14.87 -11.07 9.25
C SER A 130 14.90 -11.43 10.73
N VAL A 131 14.02 -12.33 11.16
CA VAL A 131 13.94 -12.81 12.55
C VAL A 131 14.15 -14.33 12.55
N PRO A 132 14.97 -14.88 13.47
CA PRO A 132 15.69 -14.21 14.57
C PRO A 132 17.08 -13.66 14.19
N ASP A 133 17.56 -13.91 12.98
CA ASP A 133 18.95 -13.60 12.58
C ASP A 133 19.29 -12.10 12.59
N ASN A 134 18.27 -11.24 12.63
CA ASN A 134 18.37 -9.78 12.69
C ASN A 134 19.18 -9.18 11.54
N ALA A 135 19.33 -9.92 10.42
CA ALA A 135 19.92 -9.38 9.21
C ALA A 135 18.94 -8.38 8.60
N SER A 136 19.42 -7.19 8.30
CA SER A 136 18.60 -6.09 7.80
C SER A 136 19.05 -5.60 6.43
N THR A 137 18.10 -5.10 5.65
CA THR A 137 18.35 -4.49 4.34
C THR A 137 17.48 -3.25 4.20
N ASN A 138 18.09 -2.17 3.72
CA ASN A 138 17.40 -0.91 3.46
C ASN A 138 17.19 -0.75 1.95
N THR A 139 15.98 -0.38 1.57
CA THR A 139 15.61 -0.03 0.21
C THR A 139 15.00 1.36 0.20
N SER A 140 15.25 2.10 -0.88
CA SER A 140 14.61 3.40 -1.11
C SER A 140 13.96 3.36 -2.49
N ARG A 141 12.75 3.85 -2.57
CA ARG A 141 11.95 3.94 -3.79
C ARG A 141 11.51 5.38 -3.98
N ILE A 142 11.72 5.90 -5.18
CA ILE A 142 11.20 7.20 -5.60
C ILE A 142 10.28 6.95 -6.80
N VAL A 143 9.11 7.54 -6.80
CA VAL A 143 8.21 7.54 -7.97
C VAL A 143 8.03 8.98 -8.40
N VAL A 144 8.18 9.24 -9.70
CA VAL A 144 7.88 10.54 -10.31
C VAL A 144 7.08 10.26 -11.58
N GLY A 145 5.81 10.67 -11.59
CA GLY A 145 4.84 10.25 -12.61
C GLY A 145 4.65 8.73 -12.59
N ASN A 146 4.92 8.08 -13.73
CA ASN A 146 4.84 6.62 -13.89
C ASN A 146 6.20 5.92 -13.83
N VAL A 147 7.27 6.63 -13.43
CA VAL A 147 8.62 6.07 -13.38
C VAL A 147 8.98 5.74 -11.94
N THR A 148 9.35 4.48 -11.70
CA THR A 148 9.83 4.03 -10.39
C THR A 148 11.34 3.93 -10.39
N TYR A 149 11.99 4.55 -9.42
CA TYR A 149 13.42 4.48 -9.17
C TYR A 149 13.66 3.68 -7.88
N ILE A 150 14.54 2.69 -7.92
CA ILE A 150 14.85 1.84 -6.78
C ILE A 150 16.35 1.97 -6.47
N LYS A 151 16.68 2.24 -5.21
CA LYS A 151 18.08 2.31 -4.76
C LYS A 151 18.60 0.91 -4.48
N THR A 152 19.60 0.50 -5.26
CA THR A 152 20.33 -0.76 -5.09
C THR A 152 21.75 -0.48 -4.55
N PRO A 153 22.52 -1.51 -4.17
CA PRO A 153 23.93 -1.34 -3.84
C PRO A 153 24.79 -0.74 -4.97
N LEU A 154 24.37 -0.88 -6.24
CA LEU A 154 25.08 -0.35 -7.41
C LEU A 154 24.67 1.09 -7.78
N GLY A 155 23.66 1.66 -7.10
CA GLY A 155 23.09 2.95 -7.42
C GLY A 155 21.58 2.89 -7.66
N TRP A 156 21.02 3.99 -8.18
CA TRP A 156 19.61 4.06 -8.54
C TRP A 156 19.37 3.35 -9.86
N ILE A 157 18.44 2.41 -9.87
CA ILE A 157 17.93 1.80 -11.10
C ILE A 157 16.57 2.39 -11.44
N LYS A 158 16.32 2.56 -12.73
CA LYS A 158 15.02 2.98 -13.26
C LYS A 158 14.24 1.74 -13.68
N SER A 159 13.04 1.58 -13.12
CA SER A 159 12.04 0.64 -13.58
C SER A 159 10.99 1.40 -14.40
N SER A 160 10.85 1.00 -15.66
CA SER A 160 9.84 1.51 -16.57
C SER A 160 8.54 0.69 -16.55
N ASP A 161 8.41 -0.27 -15.62
CA ASP A 161 7.18 -1.03 -15.46
C ASP A 161 6.08 -0.15 -14.82
N PRO A 162 5.02 0.21 -15.57
CA PRO A 162 3.95 1.04 -15.03
C PRO A 162 3.11 0.31 -13.98
N ALA A 163 3.10 -1.03 -13.96
CA ALA A 163 2.31 -1.80 -13.00
C ALA A 163 2.80 -1.58 -11.56
N THR A 164 4.11 -1.42 -11.36
CA THR A 164 4.69 -1.13 -10.05
C THR A 164 4.22 0.24 -9.50
N ALA A 165 4.19 1.27 -10.35
CA ALA A 165 3.69 2.58 -9.95
C ALA A 165 2.17 2.57 -9.72
N ASP A 166 1.40 1.97 -10.64
CA ASP A 166 -0.07 1.83 -10.51
C ASP A 166 -0.46 1.13 -9.21
N PHE A 167 0.24 0.05 -8.87
CA PHE A 167 0.00 -0.68 -7.63
C PHE A 167 0.12 0.22 -6.39
N MET A 168 1.19 1.00 -6.28
CA MET A 168 1.41 1.90 -5.16
C MET A 168 0.29 2.95 -5.05
N TRP A 169 -0.16 3.50 -6.19
CA TRP A 169 -1.25 4.48 -6.21
C TRP A 169 -2.60 3.88 -5.86
N ARG A 170 -2.83 2.59 -6.14
CA ARG A 170 -4.11 1.91 -5.85
C ARG A 170 -4.20 1.32 -4.46
N TYR A 171 -3.09 0.81 -3.93
CA TYR A 171 -3.07 0.01 -2.70
C TYR A 171 -2.50 0.73 -1.48
N ASN A 172 -2.28 2.05 -1.55
CA ASN A 172 -1.99 2.85 -0.35
C ASN A 172 -3.24 3.07 0.53
N LEU A 173 -3.03 3.29 1.83
CA LEU A 173 -4.11 3.44 2.82
C LEU A 173 -5.17 4.47 2.43
N VAL A 174 -4.76 5.65 1.94
CA VAL A 174 -5.70 6.72 1.55
C VAL A 174 -6.57 6.27 0.38
N SER A 175 -6.01 5.60 -0.61
CA SER A 175 -6.75 5.10 -1.78
C SER A 175 -7.68 3.96 -1.43
N LEU A 176 -7.25 3.05 -0.54
CA LEU A 176 -8.11 2.01 0.03
C LEU A 176 -9.25 2.64 0.83
N ALA A 177 -9.00 3.65 1.65
CA ALA A 177 -10.04 4.37 2.38
C ALA A 177 -11.05 5.03 1.42
N LYS A 178 -10.60 5.74 0.38
CA LYS A 178 -11.48 6.31 -0.67
C LYS A 178 -12.35 5.24 -1.35
N LYS A 179 -11.80 4.03 -1.58
CA LYS A 179 -12.51 2.90 -2.18
C LYS A 179 -13.58 2.35 -1.22
N TYR A 180 -13.20 2.00 0.00
CA TYR A 180 -14.05 1.21 0.91
C TYR A 180 -15.06 2.04 1.69
N LEU A 181 -14.82 3.33 1.93
CA LEU A 181 -15.82 4.22 2.55
C LEU A 181 -17.08 4.43 1.69
N ARG A 182 -17.05 4.03 0.41
CA ARG A 182 -18.22 4.04 -0.48
C ARG A 182 -19.18 2.88 -0.24
N ARG A 183 -18.80 1.90 0.60
CA ARG A 183 -19.69 0.81 1.04
C ARG A 183 -19.84 0.83 2.56
N THR A 184 -20.90 0.21 3.05
CA THR A 184 -21.10 0.02 4.49
C THR A 184 -19.99 -0.87 5.06
N PRO A 185 -19.35 -0.49 6.19
CA PRO A 185 -18.38 -1.34 6.85
C PRO A 185 -19.05 -2.59 7.43
N ASP A 186 -18.31 -3.69 7.45
CA ASP A 186 -18.78 -4.95 8.02
C ASP A 186 -18.88 -4.84 9.55
N GLU A 187 -17.94 -4.12 10.17
CA GLU A 187 -18.01 -3.75 11.59
C GLU A 187 -17.65 -2.29 11.81
N ARG A 188 -18.27 -1.69 12.83
CA ARG A 188 -18.03 -0.31 13.23
C ARG A 188 -17.93 -0.21 14.75
N GLU A 189 -16.76 0.15 15.23
CA GLU A 189 -16.45 0.29 16.65
C GLU A 189 -16.25 1.77 17.00
N GLU A 190 -17.08 2.26 17.92
CA GLU A 190 -17.02 3.63 18.43
C GLU A 190 -16.18 3.68 19.71
N GLY A 191 -15.37 4.72 19.87
CA GLY A 191 -14.51 4.91 21.03
C GLY A 191 -13.69 6.19 20.94
N LYS A 192 -12.52 6.21 21.59
CA LYS A 192 -11.55 7.31 21.41
C LYS A 192 -11.10 7.42 19.95
N THR A 193 -10.98 6.27 19.29
CA THR A 193 -10.69 6.14 17.87
C THR A 193 -11.84 5.37 17.25
N LEU A 194 -12.40 5.89 16.17
CA LEU A 194 -13.40 5.18 15.37
C LEU A 194 -12.67 4.16 14.49
N VAL A 195 -13.08 2.89 14.59
CA VAL A 195 -12.53 1.80 13.78
C VAL A 195 -13.61 1.26 12.85
N LEU A 196 -13.32 1.26 11.55
CA LEU A 196 -14.16 0.63 10.53
C LEU A 196 -13.45 -0.61 10.00
N ARG A 197 -14.12 -1.77 10.02
CA ARG A 197 -13.57 -3.02 9.52
C ARG A 197 -14.29 -3.47 8.24
N TYR A 198 -13.50 -3.91 7.28
CA TYR A 198 -13.96 -4.42 6.00
C TYR A 198 -13.34 -5.79 5.75
N TYR A 199 -14.16 -6.82 5.63
CA TYR A 199 -13.71 -8.11 5.14
C TYR A 199 -13.51 -8.02 3.64
N LEU A 200 -12.33 -8.43 3.19
CA LEU A 200 -11.91 -8.36 1.80
C LEU A 200 -12.06 -9.73 1.16
N SER A 201 -12.60 -9.74 -0.05
CA SER A 201 -12.62 -10.97 -0.85
C SER A 201 -11.23 -11.32 -1.36
N ASP A 202 -11.00 -12.59 -1.68
CA ASP A 202 -9.69 -13.05 -2.16
C ASP A 202 -9.23 -12.26 -3.39
N GLN A 203 -10.17 -11.95 -4.30
CA GLN A 203 -9.89 -11.18 -5.53
C GLN A 203 -9.38 -9.76 -5.24
N GLU A 204 -9.74 -9.17 -4.11
CA GLU A 204 -9.31 -7.83 -3.71
C GLU A 204 -7.91 -7.82 -3.10
N VAL A 205 -7.45 -8.97 -2.60
CA VAL A 205 -6.19 -9.11 -1.85
C VAL A 205 -5.12 -9.83 -2.68
N VAL A 206 -5.48 -10.71 -3.60
CA VAL A 206 -4.54 -11.42 -4.49
C VAL A 206 -3.51 -10.46 -5.13
N PRO A 207 -3.87 -9.27 -5.65
CA PRO A 207 -2.87 -8.37 -6.22
C PRO A 207 -1.81 -7.90 -5.22
N LEU A 208 -2.18 -7.67 -3.95
CA LEU A 208 -1.21 -7.38 -2.88
C LEU A 208 -0.29 -8.58 -2.65
N ALA A 209 -0.86 -9.78 -2.53
CA ALA A 209 -0.09 -10.99 -2.30
C ALA A 209 0.86 -11.31 -3.48
N MET A 210 0.42 -11.12 -4.72
CA MET A 210 1.27 -11.28 -5.90
C MET A 210 2.47 -10.34 -5.87
N MET A 211 2.30 -9.08 -5.46
CA MET A 211 3.39 -8.11 -5.40
C MET A 211 4.49 -8.49 -4.39
N TYR A 212 4.11 -9.09 -3.26
CA TYR A 212 5.05 -9.44 -2.19
C TYR A 212 5.57 -10.89 -2.24
N PHE A 213 4.79 -11.82 -2.79
CA PHE A 213 5.05 -13.26 -2.67
C PHE A 213 5.21 -14.00 -3.99
N ALA A 214 4.94 -13.38 -5.14
CA ALA A 214 5.17 -14.04 -6.43
C ALA A 214 6.67 -14.06 -6.76
N ALA A 215 7.28 -15.25 -6.73
CA ALA A 215 8.68 -15.42 -7.10
C ALA A 215 8.90 -15.51 -8.62
N THR A 216 7.89 -15.98 -9.36
CA THR A 216 7.86 -16.10 -10.82
C THR A 216 6.46 -15.79 -11.35
N GLN A 217 6.34 -15.57 -12.66
CA GLN A 217 5.02 -15.38 -13.32
C GLN A 217 4.07 -16.57 -13.14
N ASP A 218 4.62 -17.77 -12.98
CA ASP A 218 3.85 -19.02 -12.80
C ASP A 218 3.55 -19.33 -11.32
N THR A 219 3.86 -18.41 -10.41
CA THR A 219 3.56 -18.62 -8.98
C THR A 219 2.05 -18.59 -8.78
N GLN A 220 1.51 -19.69 -8.27
CA GLN A 220 0.13 -19.77 -7.84
C GLN A 220 0.02 -19.08 -6.49
N VAL A 221 -0.94 -18.16 -6.35
CA VAL A 221 -1.19 -17.43 -5.11
C VAL A 221 -2.64 -17.61 -4.73
N SER A 222 -2.86 -18.03 -3.49
CA SER A 222 -4.17 -18.05 -2.84
C SER A 222 -4.08 -17.23 -1.57
N VAL A 223 -5.15 -16.51 -1.27
CA VAL A 223 -5.24 -15.64 -0.10
C VAL A 223 -6.57 -15.90 0.58
N GLU A 224 -6.58 -15.76 1.90
CA GLU A 224 -7.78 -15.91 2.71
C GLU A 224 -7.76 -14.90 3.86
N ASN A 225 -8.90 -14.70 4.51
CA ASN A 225 -9.02 -13.88 5.72
C ASN A 225 -8.54 -12.43 5.53
N GLY A 226 -8.80 -11.85 4.35
CA GLY A 226 -8.50 -10.46 4.06
C GLY A 226 -9.27 -9.52 4.97
N LEU A 227 -8.56 -8.63 5.67
CA LEU A 227 -9.13 -7.64 6.57
C LEU A 227 -8.49 -6.28 6.32
N LEU A 228 -9.30 -5.25 6.13
CA LEU A 228 -8.90 -3.85 6.18
C LEU A 228 -9.58 -3.17 7.37
N GLU A 229 -8.78 -2.54 8.21
CA GLU A 229 -9.24 -1.65 9.26
C GLU A 229 -8.82 -0.21 8.94
N LEU A 230 -9.75 0.73 9.08
CA LEU A 230 -9.50 2.16 8.96
C LEU A 230 -9.69 2.82 10.32
N TYR A 231 -8.74 3.64 10.73
CA TYR A 231 -8.72 4.31 12.03
C TYR A 231 -8.93 5.81 11.88
N PHE A 232 -9.90 6.35 12.61
CA PHE A 232 -10.26 7.77 12.56
C PHE A 232 -10.24 8.42 13.95
N ASP A 233 -9.75 9.65 14.02
CA ASP A 233 -9.82 10.52 15.19
C ASP A 233 -10.44 11.86 14.81
N GLY A 234 -11.56 12.21 15.45
CA GLY A 234 -12.32 13.42 15.13
C GLY A 234 -12.71 13.54 13.65
N GLY A 235 -12.94 12.42 12.96
CA GLY A 235 -13.27 12.36 11.54
C GLY A 235 -12.06 12.34 10.58
N ASN A 236 -10.86 12.53 11.10
CA ASN A 236 -9.62 12.49 10.30
C ASN A 236 -9.07 11.07 10.24
N LEU A 237 -8.67 10.63 9.05
CA LEU A 237 -7.97 9.34 8.90
C LEU A 237 -6.58 9.45 9.54
N ILE A 238 -6.34 8.66 10.59
CA ILE A 238 -5.06 8.65 11.31
C ILE A 238 -4.21 7.42 11.00
N GLY A 239 -4.79 6.40 10.35
CA GLY A 239 -4.09 5.17 10.07
C GLY A 239 -5.03 4.04 9.67
N GLY A 240 -4.48 2.84 9.64
CA GLY A 240 -5.23 1.62 9.37
C GLY A 240 -4.36 0.39 9.47
N ARG A 241 -4.98 -0.77 9.28
CA ARG A 241 -4.29 -2.06 9.20
C ARG A 241 -4.86 -2.84 8.04
N ILE A 242 -3.99 -3.52 7.31
CA ILE A 242 -4.40 -4.50 6.32
C ILE A 242 -3.69 -5.82 6.60
N SER A 243 -4.43 -6.92 6.56
CA SER A 243 -3.88 -8.24 6.85
C SER A 243 -4.57 -9.33 6.06
N PHE A 244 -3.83 -10.40 5.74
CA PHE A 244 -4.35 -11.59 5.08
C PHE A 244 -3.48 -12.81 5.34
N SER A 245 -4.07 -13.99 5.18
CA SER A 245 -3.34 -15.25 5.06
C SER A 245 -3.01 -15.50 3.59
N VAL A 246 -1.86 -16.10 3.32
CA VAL A 246 -1.39 -16.37 1.95
C VAL A 246 -0.78 -17.75 1.87
N ASN A 247 -1.12 -18.45 0.79
CA ASN A 247 -0.44 -19.66 0.38
C ASN A 247 0.04 -19.50 -1.07
N THR A 248 1.35 -19.68 -1.28
CA THR A 248 1.96 -19.63 -2.61
C THR A 248 2.59 -20.96 -2.98
N VAL A 249 2.53 -21.30 -4.27
CA VAL A 249 3.22 -22.44 -4.85
C VAL A 249 3.95 -21.99 -6.10
N THR A 250 5.28 -22.01 -6.05
CA THR A 250 6.15 -21.73 -7.19
C THR A 250 6.80 -23.03 -7.64
N SER A 251 6.66 -23.36 -8.92
CA SER A 251 7.43 -24.44 -9.55
C SER A 251 8.49 -23.83 -10.46
N ILE A 252 9.75 -24.26 -10.28
CA ILE A 252 10.91 -23.82 -11.05
C ILE A 252 11.46 -25.03 -11.78
N ASP A 253 11.62 -24.91 -13.10
CA ASP A 253 12.30 -25.90 -13.95
C ASP A 253 13.44 -25.19 -14.65
N ASP A 254 14.63 -25.25 -14.05
CA ASP A 254 15.81 -24.55 -14.56
C ASP A 254 16.91 -25.56 -14.94
N PRO A 255 17.60 -25.40 -16.09
CA PRO A 255 18.63 -26.33 -16.54
C PRO A 255 19.84 -26.49 -15.60
N THR A 256 20.10 -25.50 -14.74
CA THR A 256 21.27 -25.45 -13.84
C THR A 256 20.95 -25.92 -12.43
N ILE A 257 19.77 -25.56 -11.88
CA ILE A 257 19.34 -25.98 -10.53
C ILE A 257 18.36 -27.16 -10.56
N GLY A 258 17.84 -27.55 -11.71
CA GLY A 258 16.86 -28.63 -11.86
C GLY A 258 15.46 -28.24 -11.39
N LYS A 259 14.58 -29.24 -11.22
CA LYS A 259 13.19 -29.03 -10.82
C LYS A 259 13.07 -28.81 -9.32
N MET A 260 12.41 -27.72 -8.95
CA MET A 260 12.16 -27.33 -7.56
C MET A 260 10.72 -26.86 -7.41
N THR A 261 10.09 -27.22 -6.29
CA THR A 261 8.81 -26.64 -5.86
C THR A 261 9.01 -25.94 -4.54
N ILE A 262 8.59 -24.68 -4.46
CA ILE A 262 8.60 -23.86 -3.26
C ILE A 262 7.14 -23.64 -2.87
N THR A 263 6.77 -24.06 -1.67
CA THR A 263 5.46 -23.76 -1.06
C THR A 263 5.69 -22.80 0.09
N GLN A 264 4.94 -21.72 0.16
CA GLN A 264 4.96 -20.78 1.27
C GLN A 264 3.56 -20.69 1.85
N ASP A 265 3.41 -20.86 3.15
CA ASP A 265 2.13 -20.82 3.84
C ASP A 265 2.25 -19.93 5.06
N GLY A 266 1.44 -18.88 5.15
CA GLY A 266 1.67 -17.85 6.16
C GLY A 266 0.69 -16.70 6.17
N SER A 267 1.14 -15.59 6.75
CA SER A 267 0.35 -14.37 6.91
C SER A 267 1.18 -13.12 6.65
N TRP A 268 0.49 -12.10 6.17
CA TRP A 268 0.99 -10.75 6.02
C TRP A 268 0.07 -9.80 6.80
N SER A 269 0.65 -8.87 7.55
CA SER A 269 -0.10 -7.81 8.24
C SER A 269 0.71 -6.54 8.25
N GLU A 270 0.12 -5.44 7.83
CA GLU A 270 0.73 -4.11 7.85
C GLU A 270 -0.14 -3.14 8.63
N THR A 271 0.46 -2.44 9.59
CA THR A 271 -0.18 -1.33 10.33
C THR A 271 0.46 -0.03 9.90
N ILE A 272 -0.38 0.92 9.48
CA ILE A 272 0.00 2.20 8.88
C ILE A 272 -0.50 3.32 9.80
N ALA A 273 0.37 4.28 10.10
CA ALA A 273 0.03 5.51 10.81
C ALA A 273 0.34 6.72 9.92
N ILE A 274 -0.67 7.54 9.66
CA ILE A 274 -0.51 8.81 8.95
C ILE A 274 0.11 9.82 9.92
N THR A 275 1.25 10.39 9.53
CA THR A 275 1.98 11.35 10.37
C THR A 275 1.71 12.79 9.97
N SER A 276 1.38 13.04 8.70
CA SER A 276 0.90 14.35 8.25
C SER A 276 0.07 14.24 6.98
N VAL A 277 -0.83 15.20 6.78
CA VAL A 277 -1.69 15.32 5.61
C VAL A 277 -1.52 16.71 5.00
N ASN A 278 -1.56 16.78 3.67
CA ASN A 278 -1.47 17.99 2.86
C ASN A 278 -0.23 18.86 3.14
N GLU A 279 0.86 18.24 3.59
CA GLU A 279 2.17 18.86 3.72
C GLU A 279 3.04 18.54 2.50
N LYS A 280 3.23 19.53 1.63
CA LYS A 280 3.97 19.33 0.39
C LYS A 280 5.46 19.11 0.63
N ARG A 281 6.02 18.07 0.01
CA ARG A 281 7.46 17.80 -0.04
C ARG A 281 7.93 17.68 -1.48
N LYS A 282 9.12 18.21 -1.75
CA LYS A 282 9.73 18.10 -3.06
C LYS A 282 10.32 16.71 -3.24
N VAL A 283 9.77 15.93 -4.17
CA VAL A 283 10.35 14.67 -4.64
C VAL A 283 10.92 14.90 -6.04
N THR A 284 12.17 14.51 -6.25
CA THR A 284 12.85 14.65 -7.54
C THR A 284 13.41 13.33 -8.00
N GLU A 285 13.51 13.17 -9.31
CA GLU A 285 14.20 12.04 -9.91
C GLU A 285 15.66 11.99 -9.41
N PRO A 286 16.16 10.81 -9.01
CA PRO A 286 17.54 10.65 -8.61
C PRO A 286 18.48 10.63 -9.83
N SER A 287 19.74 10.98 -9.64
CA SER A 287 20.77 10.75 -10.66
C SER A 287 21.03 9.24 -10.81
N THR A 288 20.78 8.72 -12.01
CA THR A 288 21.04 7.33 -12.43
C THR A 288 22.36 7.22 -13.17
#